data_AF-A0A8J3I1Y0-F1
#
_entry.id   AF-A0A8J3I1Y0-F1
#
_cell.length_a   1.000
_cell.length_b   1.000
_cell.length_c   1.000
_cell.angle_alpha   90.00
_cell.angle_beta   90.00
_cell.angle_gamma   90.00
#
_symmetry.space_group_name_H-M   'P 1'
#
loop_
_entity.id
_entity.type
_entity.pdbx_description
1 polymer ?
#
loop_
_entity_poly.entity_id
_entity_poly.type
_entity_poly.pdbx_seq_one_letter_code
_entity_poly.pdbx_strand_id
1 'polypeptide(L)'
;MDILYLIDRLDNLIASSRHVPLTNQVVIKEADIQNLIEQMRTSIPEEVRQARRVIQEKERILAQAQADASSLLNRAREETERVINREGLLKAAEQRSQDLLDQAEQKAEQLKKEADLYALDTLRELLERLTQVETRVSRTALSVERGIESLEEATTMAEAKAPSYEDSDPESYITPEEEAYAQQLDEGPPPSENASLQTRPRRSLLAADTIGINQP
;
A
#
# COMPACT_ATOMS: atom_id res chain seq x y z
N MET A 1 77.78 -26.31 -3.74
CA MET A 1 78.90 -25.81 -2.91
C MET A 1 78.78 -24.31 -3.00
N ASP A 2 78.63 -23.62 -1.89
CA ASP A 2 78.37 -22.19 -1.91
C ASP A 2 79.52 -21.44 -2.60
N ILE A 3 79.17 -20.40 -3.37
CA ILE A 3 80.13 -19.53 -4.05
C ILE A 3 81.15 -18.97 -3.06
N LEU A 4 80.66 -18.57 -1.88
CA LEU A 4 81.47 -17.96 -0.83
C LEU A 4 82.53 -18.94 -0.32
N TYR A 5 82.15 -20.20 -0.15
CA TYR A 5 83.07 -21.25 0.27
C TYR A 5 84.20 -21.48 -0.76
N LEU A 6 83.91 -21.39 -2.05
CA LEU A 6 84.93 -21.52 -3.09
C LEU A 6 85.87 -20.33 -3.16
N ILE A 7 85.35 -19.11 -2.91
CA ILE A 7 86.17 -17.90 -2.78
C ILE A 7 87.07 -18.01 -1.56
N ASP A 8 86.53 -18.36 -0.39
CA ASP A 8 87.32 -18.55 0.83
C ASP A 8 88.39 -19.62 0.64
N ARG A 9 88.07 -20.69 -0.10
CA ARG A 9 89.04 -21.75 -0.40
C ARG A 9 90.12 -21.30 -1.38
N LEU A 10 89.79 -20.44 -2.35
CA LEU A 10 90.77 -19.81 -3.24
C LEU A 10 91.73 -18.92 -2.43
N ASP A 11 91.17 -18.11 -1.53
CA ASP A 11 91.93 -17.18 -0.70
C ASP A 11 92.88 -17.94 0.24
N ASN A 12 92.40 -19.03 0.85
CA ASN A 12 93.23 -19.92 1.66
C ASN A 12 94.30 -20.66 0.83
N LEU A 13 93.99 -21.05 -0.42
CA LEU A 13 94.97 -21.67 -1.32
C LEU A 13 96.11 -20.70 -1.64
N ILE A 14 95.79 -19.42 -1.86
CA ILE A 14 96.77 -18.35 -2.10
C ILE A 14 97.57 -18.08 -0.82
N ALA A 15 96.91 -17.92 0.33
CA ALA A 15 97.58 -17.63 1.61
C ALA A 15 98.53 -18.73 2.09
N SER A 16 98.22 -20.00 1.80
CA SER A 16 99.03 -21.16 2.21
C SER A 16 100.13 -21.54 1.21
N SER A 17 100.20 -20.85 0.07
CA SER A 17 101.12 -21.19 -1.01
C SER A 17 102.52 -20.60 -0.84
N ARG A 18 103.52 -21.24 -1.46
CA ARG A 18 104.93 -20.96 -1.15
C ARG A 18 105.37 -19.65 -1.82
N HIS A 19 105.72 -18.65 -1.03
CA HIS A 19 106.29 -17.40 -1.55
C HIS A 19 107.74 -17.58 -2.02
N VAL A 20 108.07 -16.94 -3.14
CA VAL A 20 109.42 -16.93 -3.70
C VAL A 20 110.19 -15.73 -3.11
N PRO A 21 111.31 -15.93 -2.39
CA PRO A 21 112.07 -14.86 -1.76
C PRO A 21 112.50 -13.79 -2.78
N LEU A 22 112.53 -12.53 -2.36
CA LEU A 22 112.90 -11.37 -3.19
C LEU A 22 111.97 -11.10 -4.39
N THR A 23 110.80 -11.75 -4.46
CA THR A 23 109.78 -11.51 -5.50
C THR A 23 108.36 -11.47 -4.90
N ASN A 24 107.41 -10.86 -5.61
CA ASN A 24 105.99 -10.88 -5.26
C ASN A 24 105.25 -12.10 -5.85
N GLN A 25 105.95 -13.20 -6.12
CA GLN A 25 105.37 -14.37 -6.78
C GLN A 25 105.05 -15.48 -5.77
N VAL A 26 104.00 -16.25 -6.08
CA VAL A 26 103.53 -17.36 -5.26
C VAL A 26 103.46 -18.63 -6.09
N VAL A 27 103.97 -19.73 -5.56
CA VAL A 27 103.97 -21.04 -6.23
C VAL A 27 102.79 -21.86 -5.72
N ILE A 28 101.84 -22.10 -6.62
CA ILE A 28 100.64 -22.90 -6.37
C ILE A 28 100.74 -24.20 -7.18
N LYS A 29 100.25 -25.31 -6.61
CA LYS A 29 100.16 -26.58 -7.33
C LYS A 29 99.06 -26.48 -8.40
N GLU A 30 99.42 -26.79 -9.64
CA GLU A 30 98.51 -26.74 -10.79
C GLU A 30 97.24 -27.58 -10.57
N ALA A 31 97.36 -28.78 -10.01
CA ALA A 31 96.22 -29.66 -9.76
C ALA A 31 95.19 -29.08 -8.77
N ASP A 32 95.65 -28.33 -7.75
CA ASP A 32 94.76 -27.78 -6.73
C ASP A 32 93.97 -26.58 -7.28
N ILE A 33 94.62 -25.69 -8.04
CA ILE A 33 93.96 -24.54 -8.67
C ILE A 33 93.01 -24.99 -9.79
N GLN A 34 93.38 -26.00 -10.59
CA GLN A 34 92.52 -26.55 -11.64
C GLN A 34 91.25 -27.17 -11.05
N ASN A 35 91.37 -27.96 -9.99
CA ASN A 35 90.21 -28.54 -9.30
C ASN A 35 89.27 -27.46 -8.74
N LEU A 36 89.83 -26.38 -8.20
CA LEU A 36 89.03 -25.28 -7.67
C LEU A 36 88.30 -24.51 -8.79
N ILE A 37 88.97 -24.28 -9.91
CA ILE A 37 88.36 -23.67 -11.10
C ILE A 37 87.23 -24.54 -11.64
N GLU A 38 87.40 -25.86 -11.72
CA GLU A 38 86.37 -26.78 -12.21
C GLU A 38 85.13 -26.77 -11.29
N GLN A 39 85.35 -26.74 -9.96
CA GLN A 39 84.29 -26.58 -8.97
C GLN A 39 83.55 -25.24 -9.16
N MET A 40 84.28 -24.14 -9.31
CA MET A 40 83.70 -22.81 -9.57
C MET A 40 82.92 -22.76 -10.88
N ARG A 41 83.42 -23.37 -11.96
CA ARG A 41 82.71 -23.45 -13.25
C ARG A 41 81.40 -24.22 -13.16
N THR A 42 81.30 -25.14 -12.21
CA THR A 42 80.09 -25.95 -12.02
C THR A 42 79.07 -25.26 -11.11
N SER A 43 79.51 -24.74 -9.96
CA SER A 43 78.60 -24.14 -8.98
C SER A 43 78.19 -22.71 -9.34
N ILE A 44 79.11 -21.83 -9.75
CA ILE A 44 78.77 -20.41 -9.96
C ILE A 44 77.55 -20.22 -10.89
N PRO A 45 77.46 -20.92 -12.04
CA PRO A 45 76.31 -20.76 -12.92
C PRO A 45 74.99 -21.29 -12.35
N GLU A 46 75.02 -22.32 -11.51
CA GLU A 46 73.83 -22.87 -10.84
C GLU A 46 73.29 -21.86 -9.81
N GLU A 47 74.17 -21.33 -8.96
CA GLU A 47 73.85 -20.37 -7.92
C GLU A 47 73.30 -19.06 -8.52
N VAL A 48 73.90 -18.58 -9.63
CA VAL A 48 73.37 -17.42 -10.38
C VAL A 48 72.01 -17.73 -11.00
N ARG A 49 71.78 -18.93 -11.54
CA ARG A 49 70.46 -19.34 -12.07
C ARG A 49 69.41 -19.44 -10.97
N GLN A 50 69.78 -19.91 -9.79
CA GLN A 50 68.90 -19.94 -8.63
C GLN A 50 68.53 -18.53 -8.17
N ALA A 51 69.52 -17.64 -8.04
CA ALA A 51 69.28 -16.24 -7.68
C ALA A 51 68.33 -15.54 -8.66
N ARG A 52 68.52 -15.73 -9.98
CA ARG A 52 67.62 -15.19 -11.01
C ARG A 52 66.19 -15.73 -10.89
N ARG A 53 66.04 -17.03 -10.59
CA ARG A 53 64.71 -17.64 -10.35
C ARG A 53 64.02 -17.05 -9.13
N VAL A 54 64.75 -16.85 -8.04
CA VAL A 54 64.21 -16.22 -6.82
C VAL A 54 63.75 -14.79 -7.09
N ILE A 55 64.53 -14.01 -7.86
CA ILE A 55 64.16 -12.64 -8.24
C ILE A 55 62.89 -12.65 -9.10
N GLN A 56 62.81 -13.51 -10.12
CA GLN A 56 61.61 -13.63 -10.95
C GLN A 56 60.38 -14.04 -10.13
N GLU A 57 60.51 -15.00 -9.21
CA GLU A 57 59.38 -15.42 -8.40
C GLU A 57 58.96 -14.33 -7.42
N LYS A 58 59.91 -13.58 -6.84
CA LYS A 58 59.62 -12.40 -6.03
C LYS A 58 58.84 -11.35 -6.82
N GLU A 59 59.26 -11.04 -8.04
CA GLU A 59 58.58 -10.09 -8.92
C GLU A 59 57.16 -10.58 -9.26
N ARG A 60 57.00 -11.87 -9.54
CA ARG A 60 55.69 -12.50 -9.78
C ARG A 60 54.76 -12.38 -8.57
N ILE A 61 55.27 -12.69 -7.38
CA ILE A 61 54.51 -12.57 -6.12
C ILE A 61 54.11 -11.12 -5.87
N LEU A 62 55.02 -10.16 -6.08
CA LEU A 62 54.72 -8.73 -5.91
C LEU A 62 53.65 -8.26 -6.90
N ALA A 63 53.75 -8.65 -8.16
CA ALA A 63 52.75 -8.31 -9.17
C ALA A 63 51.38 -8.91 -8.82
N GLN A 64 51.35 -10.17 -8.38
CA GLN A 64 50.11 -10.84 -7.94
C GLN A 64 49.51 -10.14 -6.71
N ALA A 65 50.31 -9.83 -5.70
CA ALA A 65 49.86 -9.14 -4.50
C ALA A 65 49.31 -7.74 -4.80
N GLN A 66 49.93 -7.01 -5.73
CA GLN A 66 49.42 -5.71 -6.20
C GLN A 66 48.09 -5.86 -6.95
N ALA A 67 47.97 -6.86 -7.83
CA ALA A 67 46.73 -7.16 -8.52
C ALA A 67 45.60 -7.52 -7.54
N ASP A 68 45.89 -8.38 -6.56
CA ASP A 68 44.92 -8.80 -5.54
C ASP A 68 44.50 -7.63 -4.65
N ALA A 69 45.45 -6.79 -4.22
CA ALA A 69 45.17 -5.58 -3.45
C ALA A 69 44.27 -4.60 -4.24
N SER A 70 44.55 -4.42 -5.53
CA SER A 70 43.73 -3.57 -6.40
C SER A 70 42.31 -4.14 -6.58
N SER A 71 42.18 -5.45 -6.74
CA SER A 71 40.89 -6.14 -6.85
C SER A 71 40.09 -6.02 -5.55
N LEU A 72 40.74 -6.21 -4.40
CA LEU A 72 40.12 -6.07 -3.08
C LEU A 72 39.61 -4.65 -2.86
N LEU A 73 40.41 -3.62 -3.19
CA LEU A 73 40.00 -2.22 -3.09
C LEU A 73 38.79 -1.92 -3.98
N ASN A 74 38.77 -2.43 -5.21
CA ASN A 74 37.64 -2.23 -6.10
C ASN A 74 36.36 -2.89 -5.57
N ARG A 75 36.45 -4.12 -5.06
CA ARG A 75 35.31 -4.81 -4.43
C ARG A 75 34.82 -4.08 -3.18
N ALA A 76 35.73 -3.60 -2.34
CA ALA A 76 35.38 -2.86 -1.14
C ALA A 76 34.65 -1.54 -1.47
N ARG A 77 35.09 -0.83 -2.52
CA ARG A 77 34.42 0.38 -3.01
C ARG A 77 33.03 0.08 -3.54
N GLU A 78 32.89 -0.95 -4.37
CA GLU A 78 31.59 -1.35 -4.92
C GLU A 78 30.60 -1.76 -3.82
N GLU A 79 31.04 -2.54 -2.83
CA GLU A 79 30.21 -2.87 -1.66
C GLU A 79 29.83 -1.65 -0.84
N THR A 80 30.76 -0.70 -0.64
CA THR A 80 30.48 0.55 0.07
C THR A 80 29.41 1.38 -0.66
N GLU A 81 29.51 1.52 -1.98
CA GLU A 81 28.51 2.20 -2.79
C GLU A 81 27.14 1.52 -2.71
N ARG A 82 27.10 0.17 -2.76
CA ARG A 82 25.87 -0.60 -2.58
C ARG A 82 25.23 -0.36 -1.22
N VAL A 83 26.02 -0.35 -0.15
CA VAL A 83 25.52 -0.10 1.22
C VAL A 83 24.99 1.31 1.35
N ILE A 84 25.72 2.34 0.89
CA ILE A 84 25.26 3.73 0.93
C ILE A 84 23.96 3.91 0.14
N ASN A 85 23.87 3.31 -1.05
CA ASN A 85 22.64 3.35 -1.86
C ASN A 85 21.47 2.66 -1.15
N ARG A 86 21.71 1.52 -0.49
CA ARG A 86 20.68 0.82 0.29
C ARG A 86 20.23 1.64 1.49
N GLU A 87 21.15 2.26 2.24
CA GLU A 87 20.81 3.14 3.36
C GLU A 87 20.03 4.38 2.91
N GLY A 88 20.42 4.98 1.78
CA GLY A 88 19.70 6.08 1.16
C GLY A 88 18.28 5.69 0.76
N LEU A 89 18.11 4.50 0.17
CA LEU A 89 16.80 3.95 -0.18
C LEU A 89 15.95 3.68 1.06
N LEU A 90 16.53 3.12 2.12
CA LEU A 90 15.84 2.86 3.38
C LEU A 90 15.34 4.15 4.03
N LYS A 91 16.20 5.17 4.15
CA LYS A 91 15.81 6.49 4.68
C LYS A 91 14.70 7.13 3.84
N ALA A 92 14.78 7.04 2.52
CA ALA A 92 13.74 7.56 1.64
C ALA A 92 12.41 6.81 1.80
N ALA A 93 12.46 5.48 1.99
CA ALA A 93 11.28 4.67 2.25
C ALA A 93 10.66 4.97 3.62
N GLU A 94 11.48 5.14 4.67
CA GLU A 94 11.04 5.54 6.01
C GLU A 94 10.36 6.92 5.97
N GLN A 95 10.99 7.91 5.34
CA GLN A 95 10.38 9.24 5.19
C GLN A 95 9.04 9.16 4.48
N ARG A 96 8.98 8.45 3.34
CA ARG A 96 7.73 8.27 2.59
C ARG A 96 6.65 7.55 3.39
N SER A 97 7.05 6.58 4.21
CA SER A 97 6.13 5.87 5.11
C SER A 97 5.57 6.82 6.16
N GLN A 98 6.41 7.65 6.77
CA GLN A 98 5.98 8.64 7.76
C GLN A 98 5.02 9.66 7.12
N ASP A 99 5.37 10.20 5.96
CA ASP A 99 4.50 11.15 5.24
C ASP A 99 3.13 10.53 4.91
N LEU A 100 3.10 9.23 4.57
CA LEU A 100 1.86 8.51 4.27
C LEU A 100 1.03 8.25 5.53
N LEU A 101 1.65 7.96 6.67
CA LEU A 101 0.97 7.84 7.96
C LEU A 101 0.37 9.18 8.37
N ASP A 102 1.12 10.26 8.30
CA ASP A 102 0.65 11.60 8.64
C ASP A 102 -0.54 12.01 7.75
N GLN A 103 -0.47 11.73 6.44
CA GLN A 103 -1.59 11.95 5.53
C GLN A 103 -2.80 11.08 5.84
N ALA A 104 -2.60 9.82 6.21
CA ALA A 104 -3.68 8.92 6.57
C ALA A 104 -4.37 9.36 7.86
N GLU A 105 -3.61 9.80 8.87
CA GLU A 105 -4.14 10.35 10.11
C GLU A 105 -4.95 11.62 9.87
N GLN A 106 -4.41 12.57 9.09
CA GLN A 106 -5.12 13.79 8.73
C GLN A 106 -6.43 13.49 7.98
N LYS A 107 -6.41 12.57 7.01
CA LYS A 107 -7.61 12.15 6.28
C LYS A 107 -8.61 11.45 7.18
N ALA A 108 -8.16 10.61 8.11
CA ALA A 108 -9.04 9.93 9.06
C ALA A 108 -9.72 10.93 10.00
N GLU A 109 -8.98 11.92 10.50
CA GLU A 109 -9.53 12.97 11.35
C GLU A 109 -10.53 13.86 10.58
N GLN A 110 -10.19 14.22 9.34
CA GLN A 110 -11.09 14.96 8.46
C GLN A 110 -12.38 14.18 8.19
N LEU A 111 -12.27 12.91 7.79
CA LEU A 111 -13.42 12.05 7.51
C LEU A 111 -14.31 11.89 8.75
N LYS A 112 -13.71 11.75 9.94
CA LYS A 112 -14.46 11.69 11.19
C LYS A 112 -15.26 12.98 11.43
N LYS A 113 -14.62 14.14 11.27
CA LYS A 113 -15.30 15.45 11.40
C LYS A 113 -16.44 15.59 10.39
N GLU A 114 -16.20 15.21 9.13
CA GLU A 114 -17.22 15.25 8.08
C GLU A 114 -18.39 14.32 8.39
N ALA A 115 -18.13 13.11 8.88
CA ALA A 115 -19.15 12.16 9.30
C ALA A 115 -19.97 12.67 10.51
N ASP A 116 -19.30 13.26 11.51
CA ASP A 116 -19.97 13.86 12.68
C ASP A 116 -20.88 15.02 12.25
N LEU A 117 -20.41 15.88 11.34
CA LEU A 117 -21.22 16.98 10.78
C LEU A 117 -22.43 16.45 10.01
N TYR A 118 -22.24 15.42 9.19
CA TYR A 118 -23.33 14.78 8.47
C TYR A 118 -24.36 14.14 9.41
N ALA A 119 -23.90 13.45 10.46
CA ALA A 119 -24.78 12.87 11.47
C ALA A 119 -25.59 13.97 12.20
N LEU A 120 -24.97 15.10 12.54
CA LEU A 120 -25.68 16.23 13.15
C LEU A 120 -26.72 16.83 12.21
N ASP A 121 -26.40 17.00 10.93
CA ASP A 121 -27.32 17.56 9.95
C ASP A 121 -28.54 16.65 9.73
N THR A 122 -28.31 15.35 9.56
CA THR A 122 -29.38 14.35 9.42
C THR A 122 -30.25 14.26 10.68
N LEU A 123 -29.67 14.35 11.88
CA LEU A 123 -30.44 14.37 13.12
C LEU A 123 -31.27 15.66 13.26
N ARG A 124 -30.76 16.81 12.81
CA ARG A 124 -31.53 18.07 12.77
C ARG A 124 -32.71 17.98 11.82
N GLU A 125 -32.49 17.45 10.62
CA GLU A 125 -33.56 17.23 9.64
C GLU A 125 -34.62 16.28 10.20
N LEU A 126 -34.21 15.21 10.86
CA LEU A 126 -35.13 14.27 11.51
C LEU A 126 -35.95 14.96 12.61
N LEU A 127 -35.33 15.79 13.44
CA LEU A 127 -36.02 16.55 14.49
C LEU A 127 -37.06 17.50 13.90
N GLU A 128 -36.73 18.21 12.83
CA GLU A 128 -37.67 19.10 12.13
C GLU A 128 -38.87 18.32 11.59
N ARG A 129 -38.62 17.17 10.95
CA ARG A 129 -39.68 16.28 10.44
C ARG A 129 -40.57 15.76 11.57
N LEU A 130 -40.00 15.35 12.70
CA LEU A 130 -40.76 14.90 13.86
C LEU A 130 -41.64 16.02 14.43
N THR A 131 -41.10 17.23 14.56
CA THR A 131 -41.85 18.42 15.02
C THR A 131 -43.02 18.73 14.07
N GLN A 132 -42.81 18.59 12.76
CA GLN A 132 -43.87 18.76 11.77
C GLN A 132 -44.97 17.70 11.92
N VAL A 133 -44.60 16.44 12.15
CA VAL A 133 -45.54 15.34 12.40
C VAL A 133 -46.33 15.59 13.69
N GLU A 134 -45.65 15.95 14.79
CA GLU A 134 -46.30 16.31 16.06
C GLU A 134 -47.34 17.41 15.85
N THR A 135 -46.97 18.49 15.17
CA THR A 135 -47.90 19.60 14.91
C THR A 135 -49.11 19.15 14.09
N ARG A 136 -48.94 18.23 13.13
CA ARG A 136 -50.06 17.66 12.36
C ARG A 136 -50.96 16.81 13.26
N VAL A 137 -50.38 15.94 14.09
CA VAL A 137 -51.12 15.10 15.03
C VAL A 137 -51.93 15.96 16.00
N SER A 138 -51.32 16.99 16.60
CA SER A 138 -52.01 17.93 17.49
C SER A 138 -53.18 18.65 16.80
N ARG A 139 -53.00 19.09 15.54
CA ARG A 139 -54.10 19.66 14.76
C ARG A 139 -55.22 18.66 14.48
N THR A 140 -54.89 17.40 14.17
CA THR A 140 -55.91 16.36 13.96
C THR A 140 -56.65 16.03 15.24
N ALA A 141 -55.96 15.96 16.39
CA ALA A 141 -56.58 15.73 17.69
C ALA A 141 -57.59 16.85 18.02
N LEU A 142 -57.19 18.12 17.88
CA LEU A 142 -58.09 19.27 18.07
C LEU A 142 -59.30 19.24 17.12
N SER A 143 -59.12 18.78 15.88
CA SER A 143 -60.24 18.64 14.93
C SER A 143 -61.20 17.52 15.32
N VAL A 144 -60.69 16.43 15.90
CA VAL A 144 -61.51 15.32 16.42
C VAL A 144 -62.28 15.78 17.66
N GLU A 145 -61.62 16.48 18.59
CA GLU A 145 -62.28 17.05 19.78
C GLU A 145 -63.45 17.97 19.40
N ARG A 146 -63.23 18.91 18.48
CA ARG A 146 -64.30 19.78 17.96
C ARG A 146 -65.40 19.00 17.24
N GLY A 147 -65.03 17.93 16.52
CA GLY A 147 -65.99 17.04 15.88
C GLY A 147 -66.88 16.33 16.90
N ILE A 148 -66.31 15.81 17.99
CA ILE A 148 -67.04 15.19 19.10
C ILE A 148 -67.98 16.21 19.75
N GLU A 149 -67.48 17.39 20.12
CA GLU A 149 -68.28 18.47 20.73
C GLU A 149 -69.50 18.83 19.85
N SER A 150 -69.29 19.00 18.53
CA SER A 150 -70.39 19.29 17.60
C SER A 150 -71.43 18.17 17.49
N LEU A 151 -71.03 16.91 17.67
CA LEU A 151 -71.94 15.76 17.65
C LEU A 151 -72.73 15.65 18.96
N GLU A 152 -72.12 15.98 20.10
CA GLU A 152 -72.81 16.08 21.40
C GLU A 152 -73.85 17.21 21.37
N GLU A 153 -73.52 18.38 20.82
CA GLU A 153 -74.46 19.47 20.59
C GLU A 153 -75.61 19.05 19.65
N ALA A 154 -75.31 18.37 18.54
CA ALA A 154 -76.35 17.89 17.63
C ALA A 154 -77.27 16.84 18.27
N THR A 155 -76.74 15.98 19.15
CA THR A 155 -77.52 14.95 19.86
C THR A 155 -78.44 15.58 20.90
N THR A 156 -77.96 16.54 21.70
CA THR A 156 -78.78 17.27 22.67
C THR A 156 -79.86 18.14 21.99
N MET A 157 -79.57 18.72 20.83
CA MET A 157 -80.56 19.44 20.01
C MET A 157 -81.60 18.51 19.36
N ALA A 158 -81.23 17.28 19.01
CA ALA A 158 -82.15 16.27 18.48
C ALA A 158 -83.08 15.70 19.57
N GLU A 159 -82.58 15.47 20.78
CA GLU A 159 -83.39 15.04 21.93
C GLU A 159 -84.40 16.13 22.38
N ALA A 160 -84.07 17.41 22.21
CA ALA A 160 -84.99 18.52 22.51
C ALA A 160 -86.16 18.69 21.51
N LYS A 161 -86.18 17.94 20.39
CA LYS A 161 -87.14 18.11 19.29
C LYS A 161 -87.94 16.86 18.94
N ALA A 162 -88.00 15.85 19.81
CA ALA A 162 -88.93 14.73 19.63
C ALA A 162 -90.37 15.14 20.04
N PRO A 163 -91.36 15.20 19.13
CA PRO A 163 -92.76 15.36 19.52
C PRO A 163 -93.26 14.06 20.14
N SER A 164 -93.96 14.16 21.29
CA SER A 164 -94.71 13.02 21.84
C SER A 164 -95.91 12.76 20.93
N TYR A 165 -95.91 11.61 20.26
CA TYR A 165 -97.11 11.09 19.60
C TYR A 165 -97.92 10.26 20.61
N GLU A 166 -99.00 10.85 21.10
CA GLU A 166 -100.22 10.21 21.64
C GLU A 166 -101.35 11.09 21.09
N ASP A 167 -102.48 10.64 20.56
CA ASP A 167 -103.04 9.33 20.22
C ASP A 167 -104.36 9.69 19.49
N SER A 168 -104.70 9.04 18.36
CA SER A 168 -106.03 9.00 17.68
C SER A 168 -106.72 10.34 17.25
N ASP A 169 -107.50 10.49 16.18
CA ASP A 169 -108.12 9.59 15.20
C ASP A 169 -108.58 10.44 13.97
N PRO A 170 -108.96 9.79 12.84
CA PRO A 170 -108.97 10.36 11.50
C PRO A 170 -110.35 10.88 11.05
N GLU A 171 -110.42 12.01 10.34
CA GLU A 171 -111.44 12.20 9.30
C GLU A 171 -111.19 13.42 8.39
N SER A 172 -111.19 13.14 7.07
CA SER A 172 -111.68 14.00 5.99
C SER A 172 -110.84 15.25 5.60
N TYR A 173 -110.66 15.65 4.34
CA TYR A 173 -111.27 15.31 3.06
C TYR A 173 -110.21 15.26 1.94
N ILE A 174 -110.52 14.41 0.96
CA ILE A 174 -110.01 14.36 -0.41
C ILE A 174 -110.42 15.64 -1.17
N THR A 175 -109.61 16.10 -2.13
CA THR A 175 -110.11 16.41 -3.48
C THR A 175 -109.14 15.93 -4.58
N PRO A 176 -109.66 15.40 -5.70
CA PRO A 176 -108.88 14.69 -6.72
C PRO A 176 -108.67 15.52 -8.00
N GLU A 177 -107.61 15.24 -8.76
CA GLU A 177 -107.59 15.40 -10.22
C GLU A 177 -106.53 14.47 -10.86
N GLU A 178 -107.07 13.37 -11.39
CA GLU A 178 -106.78 12.68 -12.66
C GLU A 178 -105.33 12.32 -13.06
N GLU A 179 -105.03 11.01 -12.92
CA GLU A 179 -104.68 10.05 -14.00
C GLU A 179 -104.54 10.61 -15.43
N ALA A 180 -103.64 10.21 -16.32
CA ALA A 180 -102.81 9.02 -16.49
C ALA A 180 -101.79 9.31 -17.61
N TYR A 181 -100.68 8.58 -17.68
CA TYR A 181 -100.50 7.55 -18.72
C TYR A 181 -99.20 6.78 -18.50
N ALA A 182 -99.35 5.47 -18.66
CA ALA A 182 -98.40 4.43 -18.30
C ALA A 182 -97.38 4.16 -19.42
N GLN A 183 -96.31 3.48 -18.99
CA GLN A 183 -95.50 2.50 -19.73
C GLN A 183 -94.64 3.03 -20.89
N GLN A 184 -93.32 2.86 -20.79
CA GLN A 184 -92.64 1.74 -21.46
C GLN A 184 -91.16 1.60 -21.01
N LEU A 185 -90.84 0.43 -20.44
CA LEU A 185 -89.69 -0.45 -20.70
C LEU A 185 -88.23 0.05 -20.71
N ASP A 186 -87.44 -0.66 -19.90
CA ASP A 186 -86.12 -1.25 -20.22
C ASP A 186 -84.85 -0.40 -20.04
N GLU A 187 -84.13 -0.61 -18.94
CA GLU A 187 -82.84 -1.34 -18.92
C GLU A 187 -82.22 -1.28 -17.51
N GLY A 188 -81.71 -2.42 -17.03
CA GLY A 188 -81.01 -2.56 -15.75
C GLY A 188 -79.63 -1.89 -15.72
N PRO A 189 -78.98 -1.82 -14.54
CA PRO A 189 -77.76 -1.03 -14.36
C PRO A 189 -76.53 -1.79 -14.86
N PRO A 190 -75.52 -1.13 -15.47
CA PRO A 190 -74.23 -1.76 -15.64
C PRO A 190 -73.33 -1.48 -14.41
N PRO A 191 -72.72 -2.52 -13.82
CA PRO A 191 -71.52 -2.34 -12.99
C PRO A 191 -70.30 -2.30 -13.90
N SER A 192 -69.38 -1.36 -13.70
CA SER A 192 -68.04 -1.42 -14.29
C SER A 192 -66.97 -1.53 -13.21
N GLU A 193 -66.68 -2.78 -12.91
CA GLU A 193 -65.44 -3.27 -12.35
C GLU A 193 -64.38 -3.27 -13.47
N ASN A 194 -63.25 -2.59 -13.27
CA ASN A 194 -61.89 -3.15 -13.42
C ASN A 194 -60.78 -2.12 -13.74
N ALA A 195 -59.71 -2.30 -12.97
CA ALA A 195 -58.31 -2.29 -13.37
C ALA A 195 -57.68 -0.98 -13.90
N SER A 196 -56.82 -0.38 -13.05
CA SER A 196 -55.42 -0.05 -13.40
C SER A 196 -54.63 0.37 -12.17
N LEU A 197 -54.11 -0.63 -11.44
CA LEU A 197 -52.95 -0.43 -10.55
C LEU A 197 -51.72 -0.18 -11.45
N GLN A 198 -51.36 1.08 -11.67
CA GLN A 198 -50.03 1.41 -12.20
C GLN A 198 -49.01 1.38 -11.05
N THR A 199 -48.59 0.17 -10.69
CA THR A 199 -47.32 -0.06 -10.00
C THR A 199 -46.18 0.34 -10.93
N ARG A 200 -45.46 1.41 -10.58
CA ARG A 200 -44.18 1.77 -11.20
C ARG A 200 -43.17 0.63 -10.99
N PRO A 201 -42.44 0.17 -12.02
CA PRO A 201 -41.38 -0.79 -11.80
C PRO A 201 -40.17 -0.15 -11.11
N ARG A 202 -39.60 -0.93 -10.19
CA ARG A 202 -38.40 -0.65 -9.40
C ARG A 202 -37.21 -0.36 -10.31
N ARG A 203 -36.44 0.68 -9.99
CA ARG A 203 -35.06 0.85 -10.50
C ARG A 203 -34.20 -0.28 -9.94
N SER A 204 -33.70 -1.17 -10.80
CA SER A 204 -32.66 -2.14 -10.48
C SER A 204 -31.42 -1.84 -11.31
N LEU A 205 -30.26 -1.81 -10.61
CA LEU A 205 -28.87 -1.99 -11.08
C LEU A 205 -28.31 -0.78 -11.88
N LEU A 206 -27.26 -0.05 -11.49
CA LEU A 206 -26.00 -0.35 -10.78
C LEU A 206 -25.24 -1.55 -11.36
N ALA A 207 -24.36 -1.28 -12.34
CA ALA A 207 -22.94 -1.64 -12.38
C ALA A 207 -22.39 -1.62 -13.82
N ALA A 208 -21.09 -1.27 -13.95
CA ALA A 208 -20.24 -1.08 -15.13
C ALA A 208 -20.00 0.42 -15.40
N ASP A 209 -19.02 1.11 -14.81
CA ASP A 209 -17.65 0.72 -14.42
C ASP A 209 -16.86 0.04 -15.55
N THR A 210 -16.39 0.87 -16.48
CA THR A 210 -15.13 0.66 -17.21
C THR A 210 -14.43 2.01 -17.34
N ILE A 211 -13.78 2.43 -16.25
CA ILE A 211 -12.66 3.37 -16.32
C ILE A 211 -11.50 2.63 -17.00
N GLY A 212 -11.15 3.09 -18.20
CA GLY A 212 -9.90 2.72 -18.86
C GLY A 212 -8.73 3.42 -18.16
N ILE A 213 -7.84 2.64 -17.56
CA ILE A 213 -6.52 3.07 -17.11
C ILE A 213 -5.45 2.20 -17.80
N ASN A 214 -4.59 2.89 -18.56
CA ASN A 214 -3.16 2.62 -18.87
C ASN A 214 -2.75 1.42 -19.73
N GLN A 215 -2.16 1.66 -20.93
CA GLN A 215 -0.72 1.91 -21.24
C GLN A 215 -0.06 0.63 -21.80
N PRO A 216 1.13 0.64 -22.45
CA PRO A 216 2.31 1.51 -22.32
C PRO A 216 2.42 2.70 -23.30
#